data_AF-A0A8T4J932-F1
#
_entry.id   AF-A0A8T4J932-F1
#
_cell.length_a   1.000
_cell.length_b   1.000
_cell.length_c   1.000
_cell.angle_alpha   90.00
_cell.angle_beta   90.00
_cell.angle_gamma   90.00
#
_symmetry.space_group_name_H-M   'P 1'
#
loop_
_entity.id
_entity.type
_entity.pdbx_description
1 polymer ?
#
loop_
_entity_poly.entity_id
_entity_poly.type
_entity_poly.pdbx_seq_one_letter_code
_entity_poly.pdbx_strand_id
1 'polypeptide(L)'
;MRGKIAGLFLVFLITSVFGITKTYNELLVITEFPEIVVDNEFSFPVNITNLINKTRFLEVYSYVYEGSNCVSGSWTSNLQILEFAPYELKELNLTNFLEPVNGLYAVKLRIRENTKDLDLKSYLTINQTLKKPNSITGYSMIAKTVAYAGLSLAGLVALYVVMKKL
;
A
#
# COMPACT_ATOMS: atom_id res chain seq x y z
N MET A 1 41.92 -22.37 10.61
CA MET A 1 40.96 -22.88 9.61
C MET A 1 39.66 -22.10 9.76
N ARG A 2 39.14 -21.55 8.66
CA ARG A 2 38.01 -20.62 8.59
C ARG A 2 36.69 -21.38 8.82
N GLY A 3 35.96 -21.04 9.88
CA GLY A 3 34.59 -21.51 10.15
C GLY A 3 33.57 -20.54 9.55
N LYS A 4 32.64 -21.10 8.78
CA LYS A 4 31.72 -20.44 7.86
C LYS A 4 30.72 -19.52 8.57
N ILE A 5 30.54 -18.31 8.05
CA ILE A 5 29.44 -17.41 8.40
C ILE A 5 28.15 -18.05 7.86
N ALA A 6 27.26 -18.48 8.75
CA ALA A 6 25.93 -18.92 8.39
C ALA A 6 25.13 -17.69 7.93
N GLY A 7 24.90 -17.59 6.62
CA GLY A 7 24.02 -16.59 6.03
C GLY A 7 22.60 -16.80 6.53
N LEU A 8 22.12 -15.86 7.33
CA LEU A 8 20.74 -15.78 7.79
C LEU A 8 19.86 -15.42 6.58
N PHE A 9 19.36 -16.44 5.88
CA PHE A 9 18.35 -16.26 4.83
C PHE A 9 17.01 -15.97 5.51
N LEU A 10 16.64 -14.69 5.54
CA LEU A 10 15.31 -14.24 5.94
C LEU A 10 14.30 -14.76 4.90
N VAL A 11 13.48 -15.73 5.29
CA VAL A 11 12.40 -16.27 4.45
C VAL A 11 11.26 -15.26 4.46
N PHE A 12 11.14 -14.46 3.40
CA PHE A 12 9.93 -13.70 3.14
C PHE A 12 8.82 -14.66 2.71
N LEU A 13 7.79 -14.78 3.53
CA LEU A 13 6.55 -15.46 3.20
C LEU A 13 5.85 -14.60 2.14
N ILE A 14 6.03 -14.94 0.86
CA ILE A 14 5.32 -14.29 -0.24
C ILE A 14 3.92 -14.90 -0.28
N THR A 15 3.00 -14.35 0.51
CA THR A 15 1.58 -14.41 0.15
C THR A 15 1.45 -13.61 -1.13
N SER A 16 1.14 -14.30 -2.24
CA SER A 16 0.90 -13.69 -3.54
C SER A 16 -0.31 -12.75 -3.48
N VAL A 17 -0.07 -11.52 -3.08
CA VAL A 17 -0.95 -10.37 -3.27
C VAL A 17 -0.57 -9.78 -4.62
N PHE A 18 -1.54 -9.55 -5.51
CA PHE A 18 -1.36 -8.91 -6.81
C PHE A 18 -1.03 -7.41 -6.66
N GLY A 19 -0.04 -7.09 -5.84
CA GLY A 19 0.42 -5.74 -5.57
C GLY A 19 1.65 -5.39 -6.40
N ILE A 20 1.75 -4.14 -6.81
CA ILE A 20 2.97 -3.57 -7.37
C ILE A 20 3.99 -3.46 -6.22
N THR A 21 5.10 -4.18 -6.36
CA THR A 21 6.26 -4.07 -5.47
C THR A 21 7.39 -3.36 -6.19
N LYS A 22 7.89 -2.27 -5.60
CA LYS A 22 9.00 -1.50 -6.15
C LYS A 22 10.02 -1.15 -5.08
N THR A 23 11.29 -1.38 -5.38
CA THR A 23 12.40 -0.83 -4.61
C THR A 23 12.95 0.40 -5.30
N TYR A 24 13.12 1.50 -4.58
CA TYR A 24 13.67 2.76 -5.10
C TYR A 24 14.40 3.52 -4.01
N ASN A 25 15.66 3.88 -4.25
CA ASN A 25 16.48 4.63 -3.29
C ASN A 25 16.38 4.05 -1.86
N GLU A 26 16.48 2.72 -1.74
CA GLU A 26 16.40 1.97 -0.48
C GLU A 26 15.06 2.14 0.28
N LEU A 27 13.99 2.50 -0.44
CA LEU A 27 12.61 2.32 -0.01
C LEU A 27 12.06 1.05 -0.65
N LEU A 28 11.32 0.26 0.12
CA LEU A 28 10.42 -0.77 -0.42
C LEU A 28 9.00 -0.21 -0.40
N VAL A 29 8.36 -0.19 -1.56
CA VAL A 29 6.98 0.26 -1.73
C VAL A 29 6.15 -0.89 -2.24
N ILE A 30 5.07 -1.19 -1.54
CA ILE A 30 4.09 -2.21 -1.91
C ILE A 30 2.73 -1.51 -1.96
N THR A 31 2.03 -1.63 -3.07
CA THR A 31 0.69 -1.05 -3.24
C THR A 31 -0.17 -1.91 -4.14
N GLU A 32 -1.48 -1.86 -3.95
CA GLU A 32 -2.45 -2.54 -4.79
C GLU A 32 -3.46 -1.50 -5.30
N PHE A 33 -3.38 -1.19 -6.59
CA PHE A 33 -4.33 -0.26 -7.19
C PHE A 33 -5.66 -0.96 -7.47
N PRO A 34 -6.80 -0.30 -7.27
CA PRO A 34 -8.08 -0.86 -7.65
C PRO A 34 -8.20 -0.94 -9.17
N GLU A 35 -8.72 -2.04 -9.69
CA GLU A 35 -8.99 -2.21 -11.12
C GLU A 35 -10.33 -1.60 -11.53
N ILE A 36 -11.33 -1.64 -10.64
CA ILE A 36 -12.69 -1.14 -10.89
C ILE A 36 -13.12 -0.26 -9.72
N VAL A 37 -13.61 0.93 -10.04
CA VAL A 37 -14.17 1.89 -9.08
C VAL A 37 -15.61 2.19 -9.47
N VAL A 38 -16.56 1.99 -8.54
CA VAL A 38 -18.00 2.20 -8.77
C VAL A 38 -18.56 3.43 -8.06
N ASP A 39 -17.80 3.96 -7.11
CA ASP A 39 -18.14 5.13 -6.30
C ASP A 39 -17.33 6.36 -6.73
N ASN A 40 -17.77 7.55 -6.31
CA ASN A 40 -17.03 8.80 -6.54
C ASN A 40 -15.79 8.92 -5.64
N GLU A 41 -15.59 7.98 -4.73
CA GLU A 41 -14.49 7.95 -3.79
C GLU A 41 -13.93 6.54 -3.75
N PHE A 42 -12.61 6.43 -3.79
CA PHE A 42 -11.94 5.15 -3.54
C PHE A 42 -10.65 5.38 -2.80
N SER A 43 -10.23 4.34 -2.07
CA SER A 43 -8.95 4.33 -1.38
C SER A 43 -8.17 3.08 -1.75
N PHE A 44 -6.85 3.16 -1.61
CA PHE A 44 -5.99 1.99 -1.78
C PHE A 44 -4.82 1.98 -0.80
N PRO A 45 -4.37 0.79 -0.37
CA PRO A 45 -3.29 0.67 0.59
C PRO A 45 -1.93 0.93 -0.06
N VAL A 46 -1.04 1.56 0.70
CA VAL A 46 0.35 1.78 0.36
C VAL A 46 1.21 1.48 1.58
N ASN A 47 2.08 0.48 1.44
CA ASN A 47 3.05 0.11 2.47
C ASN A 47 4.43 0.59 2.03
N ILE A 48 5.07 1.40 2.86
CA ILE A 48 6.40 1.96 2.59
C ILE A 48 7.34 1.53 3.72
N THR A 49 8.44 0.88 3.38
CA THR A 49 9.49 0.52 4.33
C THR A 49 10.76 1.28 4.02
N ASN A 50 11.32 1.94 5.03
CA ASN A 50 12.67 2.47 5.00
C ASN A 50 13.66 1.33 5.19
N LEU A 51 14.55 1.04 4.23
CA LEU A 51 15.49 -0.09 4.33
C LEU A 51 16.86 0.32 4.91
N ILE A 52 17.03 1.56 5.37
CA ILE A 52 18.30 2.07 5.89
C ILE A 52 18.21 2.57 7.33
N ASN A 53 19.38 2.62 7.97
CA ASN A 53 19.55 3.16 9.32
C ASN A 53 19.62 4.69 9.34
N LYS A 54 18.63 5.37 8.77
CA LYS A 54 18.57 6.84 8.75
C LYS A 54 17.12 7.31 8.71
N THR A 55 16.81 8.39 9.43
CA THR A 55 15.51 9.06 9.33
C THR A 55 15.30 9.67 7.94
N ARG A 56 14.09 9.54 7.40
CA ARG A 56 13.70 10.06 6.08
C ARG A 56 12.43 10.87 6.15
N PHE A 57 12.28 11.84 5.26
CA PHE A 57 11.09 12.67 5.13
C PHE A 57 10.54 12.52 3.72
N LEU A 58 9.32 12.00 3.59
CA LEU A 58 8.69 11.70 2.32
C LEU A 58 7.40 12.49 2.15
N GLU A 59 7.18 12.99 0.95
CA GLU A 59 5.88 13.45 0.46
C GLU A 59 5.21 12.30 -0.30
N VAL A 60 4.03 11.87 0.16
CA VAL A 60 3.28 10.77 -0.45
C VAL A 60 1.90 11.27 -0.85
N TYR A 61 1.55 11.09 -2.11
CA TYR A 61 0.24 11.48 -2.65
C TYR A 61 -0.14 10.63 -3.84
N SER A 62 -1.43 10.66 -4.18
CA SER A 62 -1.94 9.99 -5.35
C SER A 62 -2.96 10.86 -6.08
N TYR A 63 -3.07 10.64 -7.37
CA TYR A 63 -4.01 11.35 -8.21
C TYR A 63 -4.42 10.52 -9.43
N VAL A 64 -5.59 10.84 -9.97
CA VAL A 64 -6.18 10.16 -11.12
C VAL A 64 -6.21 11.11 -12.30
N TYR A 65 -5.96 10.58 -13.48
CA TYR A 65 -5.89 11.35 -14.70
C TYR A 65 -6.51 10.63 -15.89
N GLU A 66 -7.06 11.44 -16.79
CA GLU A 66 -7.55 11.06 -18.10
C GLU A 66 -6.67 11.74 -19.16
N GLY A 67 -5.86 10.96 -19.88
CA GLY A 67 -4.88 11.52 -20.80
C GLY A 67 -3.85 12.42 -20.07
N SER A 68 -3.92 13.73 -20.30
CA SER A 68 -3.09 14.74 -19.63
C SER A 68 -3.80 15.47 -18.49
N ASN A 69 -5.10 15.24 -18.29
CA ASN A 69 -5.93 16.02 -17.37
C ASN A 69 -6.04 15.29 -16.03
N CYS A 70 -5.75 15.99 -14.93
CA CYS A 70 -6.01 15.48 -13.58
C CYS A 70 -7.51 15.59 -13.29
N VAL A 71 -8.13 14.47 -12.93
CA VAL A 71 -9.59 14.39 -12.67
C VAL A 71 -9.92 14.15 -11.19
N SER A 72 -8.90 13.91 -10.35
CA SER A 72 -9.07 13.72 -8.91
C SER A 72 -8.94 15.02 -8.09
N GLY A 73 -9.35 16.16 -8.67
CA GLY A 73 -9.08 17.49 -8.14
C GLY A 73 -7.61 17.90 -8.34
N SER A 74 -7.02 18.62 -7.38
CA SER A 74 -5.58 18.93 -7.41
C SER A 74 -4.75 17.66 -7.27
N TRP A 75 -3.68 17.54 -8.05
CA TRP A 75 -2.67 16.47 -7.94
C TRP A 75 -2.02 16.31 -6.54
N THR A 76 -2.16 17.30 -5.65
CA THR A 76 -1.67 17.27 -4.26
C THR A 76 -2.79 17.21 -3.22
N SER A 77 -4.02 16.90 -3.62
CA SER A 77 -5.21 16.94 -2.74
C SER A 77 -5.11 16.02 -1.51
N ASN A 78 -4.41 14.91 -1.63
CA ASN A 78 -4.21 13.91 -0.57
C ASN A 78 -2.73 13.83 -0.11
N LEU A 79 -1.97 14.92 -0.24
CA LEU A 79 -0.58 14.98 0.19
C LEU A 79 -0.41 14.71 1.68
N GLN A 80 0.42 13.71 1.97
CA GLN A 80 0.88 13.38 3.32
C GLN A 80 2.39 13.57 3.41
N ILE A 81 2.84 14.35 4.39
CA ILE A 81 4.25 14.51 4.72
C ILE A 81 4.55 13.57 5.88
N LEU A 82 5.48 12.64 5.68
CA LEU A 82 5.76 11.55 6.60
C LEU A 82 7.22 11.51 6.97
N GLU A 83 7.50 11.47 8.27
CA GLU A 83 8.80 11.08 8.80
C GLU A 83 8.87 9.57 8.95
N PHE A 84 9.96 8.94 8.51
CA PHE A 84 10.26 7.52 8.72
C PHE A 84 11.50 7.37 9.56
N ALA A 85 11.39 6.71 10.71
CA ALA A 85 12.53 6.28 11.50
C ALA A 85 13.36 5.21 10.75
N PRO A 86 14.61 4.96 11.18
CA PRO A 86 15.40 3.82 10.73
C PRO A 86 14.60 2.52 10.69
N TYR A 87 14.61 1.82 9.55
CA TYR A 87 13.94 0.53 9.37
C TYR A 87 12.41 0.51 9.58
N GLU A 88 11.77 1.67 9.63
CA GLU A 88 10.33 1.77 9.87
C GLU A 88 9.50 1.37 8.65
N LEU A 89 8.41 0.64 8.91
CA LEU A 89 7.31 0.41 7.98
C LEU A 89 6.14 1.32 8.36
N LYS A 90 5.58 2.04 7.38
CA LYS A 90 4.28 2.72 7.52
C LYS A 90 3.28 2.17 6.53
N GLU A 91 2.07 1.94 7.03
CA GLU A 91 0.90 1.58 6.25
C GLU A 91 0.03 2.82 6.08
N LEU A 92 -0.29 3.15 4.84
CA LEU A 92 -1.06 4.32 4.47
C LEU A 92 -2.28 3.85 3.66
N ASN A 93 -3.36 4.61 3.77
CA ASN A 93 -4.50 4.46 2.88
C ASN A 93 -4.70 5.80 2.16
N LEU A 94 -4.51 5.82 0.84
CA LEU A 94 -4.64 7.04 0.04
C LEU A 94 -6.03 7.08 -0.58
N THR A 95 -6.80 8.11 -0.26
CA THR A 95 -8.14 8.34 -0.78
C THR A 95 -8.10 9.32 -1.95
N ASN A 96 -8.84 9.01 -3.00
CA ASN A 96 -9.07 9.88 -4.15
C ASN A 96 -10.57 10.08 -4.34
N PHE A 97 -10.93 11.31 -4.67
CA PHE A 97 -12.27 11.70 -5.06
C PHE A 97 -12.29 11.91 -6.57
N LEU A 98 -13.37 11.51 -7.23
CA LEU A 98 -13.54 11.54 -8.67
C LEU A 98 -14.85 12.24 -9.01
N GLU A 99 -14.82 13.02 -10.08
CA GLU A 99 -16.04 13.48 -10.72
C GLU A 99 -16.75 12.31 -11.42
N PRO A 100 -18.10 12.31 -11.44
CA PRO A 100 -18.87 11.17 -11.88
C PRO A 100 -18.85 10.96 -13.39
N VAL A 101 -17.85 10.22 -13.89
CA VAL A 101 -17.69 9.91 -15.31
C VAL A 101 -17.20 8.47 -15.47
N ASN A 102 -17.90 7.70 -16.32
CA ASN A 102 -17.46 6.34 -16.67
C ASN A 102 -16.33 6.40 -17.68
N GLY A 103 -15.35 5.51 -17.54
CA GLY A 103 -14.24 5.46 -18.48
C GLY A 103 -13.04 4.70 -17.96
N LEU A 104 -11.98 4.70 -18.77
CA LEU A 104 -10.68 4.16 -18.41
C LEU A 104 -9.77 5.30 -17.98
N TYR A 105 -9.25 5.21 -16.76
CA TYR A 105 -8.41 6.23 -16.15
C TYR A 105 -7.09 5.62 -15.73
N ALA A 106 -6.12 6.49 -15.50
CA ALA A 106 -4.88 6.11 -14.85
C ALA A 106 -4.82 6.69 -13.45
N VAL A 107 -4.45 5.86 -12.49
CA VAL A 107 -4.11 6.27 -11.13
C VAL A 107 -2.61 6.27 -10.98
N LYS A 108 -2.08 7.32 -10.33
CA LYS A 108 -0.67 7.42 -10.01
C LYS A 108 -0.49 7.60 -8.50
N LEU A 109 0.42 6.82 -7.94
CA LEU A 109 1.06 7.06 -6.65
C LEU A 109 2.40 7.75 -6.90
N ARG A 110 2.62 8.87 -6.21
CA ARG A 110 3.90 9.57 -6.20
C ARG A 110 4.47 9.59 -4.78
N ILE A 111 5.73 9.20 -4.67
CA ILE A 111 6.53 9.32 -3.46
C ILE A 111 7.71 10.22 -3.79
N ARG A 112 7.82 11.36 -3.12
CA ARG A 112 8.90 12.31 -3.31
C ARG A 112 9.78 12.38 -2.06
N GLU A 113 11.08 12.37 -2.29
CA GLU A 113 12.09 12.70 -1.28
C GLU A 113 12.98 13.81 -1.85
N ASN A 114 12.87 15.02 -1.29
CA ASN A 114 13.53 16.21 -1.81
C ASN A 114 13.15 16.48 -3.29
N THR A 115 14.09 16.36 -4.23
CA THR A 115 13.88 16.57 -5.68
C THR A 115 13.70 15.27 -6.47
N LYS A 116 13.67 14.12 -5.79
CA LYS A 116 13.58 12.80 -6.42
C LYS A 116 12.17 12.25 -6.28
N ASP A 117 11.58 11.89 -7.41
CA ASP A 117 10.23 11.34 -7.50
C ASP A 117 10.29 9.85 -7.88
N LEU A 118 9.54 9.03 -7.15
CA LEU A 118 9.12 7.70 -7.56
C LEU A 118 7.65 7.76 -7.98
N ASP A 119 7.38 7.40 -9.23
CA ASP A 119 6.02 7.28 -9.76
C ASP A 119 5.68 5.80 -9.98
N LEU A 120 4.58 5.36 -9.36
CA LEU A 120 3.91 4.08 -9.66
C LEU A 120 2.56 4.39 -10.29
N LYS A 121 2.22 3.65 -11.35
CA LYS A 121 1.00 3.90 -12.13
C LYS A 121 0.28 2.58 -12.39
N SER A 122 -1.05 2.62 -12.33
CA SER A 122 -1.92 1.59 -12.88
C SER A 122 -3.08 2.22 -13.67
N TYR A 123 -3.84 1.39 -14.36
CA TYR A 123 -5.10 1.78 -14.99
C TYR A 123 -6.27 1.22 -14.19
N LEU A 124 -7.35 1.99 -14.12
CA LEU A 124 -8.59 1.60 -13.48
C LEU A 124 -9.77 1.95 -14.37
N THR A 125 -10.83 1.16 -14.26
CA THR A 125 -12.11 1.41 -14.93
C THR A 125 -13.07 2.02 -13.93
N ILE A 126 -13.60 3.21 -14.23
CA ILE A 126 -14.68 3.81 -13.47
C ILE A 126 -16.01 3.38 -14.10
N ASN A 127 -16.88 2.75 -13.32
CA ASN A 127 -18.21 2.32 -13.75
C ASN A 127 -19.28 2.62 -12.70
N GLN A 128 -19.84 3.82 -12.79
CA GLN A 128 -20.87 4.35 -11.90
C GLN A 128 -22.30 3.99 -12.32
N THR A 129 -22.49 3.34 -13.49
CA THR A 129 -23.80 2.75 -13.83
C THR A 129 -24.15 1.54 -12.97
N LEU A 130 -23.16 1.00 -12.24
CA LEU A 130 -23.34 -0.07 -11.25
C LEU A 130 -23.70 0.47 -9.85
N LYS A 131 -24.10 1.75 -9.73
CA LYS A 131 -24.42 2.40 -8.44
C LYS A 131 -25.25 1.45 -7.57
N LYS A 132 -24.65 1.00 -6.46
CA LYS A 132 -25.24 0.06 -5.52
C LYS A 132 -26.65 0.56 -5.16
N PRO A 133 -27.73 -0.24 -5.35
CA PRO A 133 -29.03 0.16 -4.86
C PRO A 133 -28.90 0.41 -3.35
N ASN A 134 -29.46 1.54 -2.88
CA ASN A 134 -29.48 1.91 -1.46
C ASN A 134 -29.87 0.69 -0.62
N SER A 135 -28.91 0.06 0.05
CA SER A 135 -29.18 -1.05 0.95
C SER A 135 -29.72 -0.47 2.26
N ILE A 136 -31.04 -0.24 2.30
CA ILE A 136 -31.79 -0.34 3.55
C ILE A 136 -31.81 -1.83 3.91
N THR A 137 -31.57 -2.13 5.19
CA THR A 137 -31.65 -3.41 5.91
C THR A 137 -30.32 -4.04 6.30
N GLY A 138 -30.28 -4.41 7.59
CA GLY A 138 -29.11 -4.81 8.37
C GLY A 138 -28.57 -6.20 8.06
N TYR A 139 -27.60 -6.58 8.92
CA TYR A 139 -26.72 -7.77 8.87
C TYR A 139 -25.56 -7.60 7.85
N SER A 140 -24.28 -7.75 8.17
CA SER A 140 -23.60 -8.48 9.25
C SER A 140 -22.36 -7.73 9.78
N MET A 141 -22.38 -7.35 11.06
CA MET A 141 -21.16 -7.50 11.85
C MET A 141 -20.87 -9.00 11.96
N ILE A 142 -19.61 -9.39 12.10
CA ILE A 142 -19.10 -10.78 12.21
C ILE A 142 -18.70 -11.41 10.85
N ALA A 143 -17.54 -11.00 10.31
CA ALA A 143 -16.77 -11.85 9.38
C ALA A 143 -15.26 -11.56 9.31
N LYS A 144 -14.76 -10.42 9.82
CA LYS A 144 -13.33 -10.05 9.67
C LYS A 144 -12.46 -10.18 10.93
N THR A 145 -12.96 -10.77 12.02
CA THR A 145 -12.20 -10.86 13.28
C THR A 145 -11.40 -12.16 13.45
N VAL A 146 -11.55 -13.16 12.57
CA VAL A 146 -10.97 -14.50 12.80
C VAL A 146 -9.62 -14.73 12.12
N ALA A 147 -9.21 -13.89 11.15
CA ALA A 147 -7.94 -14.08 10.44
C ALA A 147 -6.69 -13.56 11.18
N TYR A 148 -6.84 -12.58 12.10
CA TYR A 148 -5.69 -11.94 12.76
C TYR A 148 -5.24 -12.61 14.06
N ALA A 149 -6.06 -13.47 14.68
CA ALA A 149 -5.69 -14.17 15.90
C ALA A 149 -4.89 -15.46 15.67
N GLY A 150 -4.97 -16.06 14.46
CA GLY A 150 -4.27 -17.31 14.13
C GLY A 150 -2.80 -17.14 13.74
N LEU A 151 -2.42 -15.97 13.22
CA LEU A 151 -1.05 -15.71 12.73
C LEU A 151 -0.09 -15.20 13.81
N SER A 152 -0.59 -14.68 14.94
CA SER A 152 0.27 -14.18 16.02
C SER A 152 0.82 -15.30 16.90
N LEU A 153 0.08 -16.40 17.11
CA LEU A 153 0.56 -17.52 17.93
C LEU A 153 1.62 -18.37 17.23
N ALA A 154 1.49 -18.63 15.93
CA ALA A 154 2.50 -19.40 15.18
C ALA A 154 3.83 -18.63 15.07
N GLY A 155 3.77 -17.32 14.86
CA GLY A 155 4.96 -16.45 14.81
C GLY A 155 5.70 -16.36 16.15
N LEU A 156 4.97 -16.24 17.27
CA LEU A 156 5.56 -16.19 18.61
C LEU A 156 6.18 -17.53 19.03
N VAL A 157 5.58 -18.67 18.65
CA VAL A 157 6.14 -20.01 18.94
C VAL A 157 7.42 -20.25 18.14
N ALA A 158 7.48 -19.80 16.89
CA ALA A 158 8.71 -19.89 16.08
C ALA A 158 9.85 -19.04 16.68
N LEU A 159 9.56 -17.83 17.16
CA LEU A 159 10.54 -16.97 17.82
C LEU A 159 11.07 -17.60 19.13
N TYR A 160 10.18 -18.18 19.94
CA TYR A 160 10.55 -18.82 21.21
C TYR A 160 11.45 -20.06 21.04
N VAL A 161 11.19 -20.89 20.03
CA VAL A 161 12.00 -22.10 19.76
C VAL A 161 13.41 -21.75 19.26
N VAL A 162 13.55 -20.67 18.49
CA VAL A 162 14.85 -20.19 18.00
C VAL A 162 15.68 -19.58 19.14
N MET A 163 15.06 -18.80 20.03
CA MET A 163 15.77 -18.16 21.15
C MET A 163 16.29 -19.15 22.21
N LYS A 164 15.74 -20.37 22.29
CA LYS A 164 16.18 -21.39 23.29
C LYS A 164 17.28 -22.32 22.77
N LYS A 165 17.63 -22.24 21.48
CA LYS A 165 18.65 -23.09 20.82
C LYS A 165 19.98 -22.35 20.53
N LEU A 166 20.08 -21.07 20.91
CA LEU A 166 21.32 -20.29 20.99
C LEU A 166 21.82 -20.28 22.43
#